data_AF-I1QPR2-F1
#
_entry.id   AF-I1QPR2-F1
#
_cell.length_a   1.000
_cell.length_b   1.000
_cell.length_c   1.000
_cell.angle_alpha   90.00
_cell.angle_beta   90.00
_cell.angle_gamma   90.00
#
_symmetry.space_group_name_H-M   'P 1'
#
loop_
_entity.id
_entity.type
_entity.pdbx_description
1 polymer ?
#
loop_
_entity_poly.entity_id
_entity_poly.type
_entity_poly.pdbx_seq_one_letter_code
_entity_poly.pdbx_strand_id
1 'polypeptide(L)'
;MTTTMPKVTSVVMAAVVGLAMVSLVAGISGTATFYTPPYTPSACFGFQEQGTMIAAASDVFWNGGAACGKRYVVTCTGATNQGVPRPCTGRSVTVKIVDHCPSGCQGTIDLSQEAFAIIANPDAGKIKIDYRQV
;
A
#
# COMPACT_ATOMS: atom_id res chain seq x y z
N MET A 1 -35.18 -40.50 -58.65
CA MET A 1 -33.80 -40.01 -58.46
C MET A 1 -33.83 -38.92 -57.41
N THR A 2 -33.07 -39.14 -56.35
CA THR A 2 -32.91 -38.33 -55.15
C THR A 2 -32.14 -37.04 -55.42
N THR A 3 -32.65 -35.90 -54.97
CA THR A 3 -31.83 -34.70 -54.68
C THR A 3 -32.30 -34.07 -53.37
N THR A 4 -31.44 -34.20 -52.37
CA THR A 4 -31.53 -33.71 -50.99
C THR A 4 -31.48 -32.19 -50.89
N MET A 5 -32.35 -31.61 -50.05
CA MET A 5 -32.24 -30.21 -49.57
C MET A 5 -31.04 -30.07 -48.61
N PRO A 6 -30.21 -29.01 -48.71
CA PRO A 6 -29.22 -28.70 -47.69
C PRO A 6 -29.91 -28.03 -46.50
N LYS A 7 -29.74 -28.63 -45.32
CA LYS A 7 -30.12 -28.03 -44.03
C LYS A 7 -29.11 -26.91 -43.76
N VAL A 8 -29.51 -25.66 -43.99
CA VAL A 8 -28.75 -24.48 -43.54
C VAL A 8 -28.77 -24.49 -42.03
N THR A 9 -27.77 -25.15 -41.45
CA THR A 9 -27.55 -25.20 -40.01
C THR A 9 -26.95 -23.87 -39.62
N SER A 10 -27.70 -23.11 -38.84
CA SER A 10 -27.32 -21.82 -38.29
C SER A 10 -25.93 -21.89 -37.66
N VAL A 11 -24.92 -21.36 -38.35
CA VAL A 11 -23.61 -21.08 -37.75
C VAL A 11 -23.79 -19.80 -36.95
N VAL A 12 -24.27 -19.94 -35.72
CA VAL A 12 -24.24 -18.88 -34.72
C VAL A 12 -22.76 -18.59 -34.47
N MET A 13 -22.30 -17.46 -34.99
CA MET A 13 -20.96 -16.93 -34.75
C MET A 13 -20.89 -16.52 -33.27
N ALA A 14 -20.55 -17.47 -32.40
CA ALA A 14 -20.30 -17.22 -31.00
C ALA A 14 -18.99 -16.42 -30.88
N ALA A 15 -19.10 -15.09 -30.92
CA ALA A 15 -18.03 -14.20 -30.50
C ALA A 15 -17.86 -14.36 -28.98
N VAL A 16 -16.96 -15.27 -28.58
CA VAL A 16 -16.53 -15.40 -27.19
C VAL A 16 -15.72 -14.15 -26.85
N VAL A 17 -16.39 -13.13 -26.33
CA VAL A 17 -15.74 -11.97 -25.73
C VAL A 17 -15.15 -12.43 -24.41
N GLY A 18 -13.88 -12.82 -24.43
CA GLY A 18 -13.10 -13.11 -23.24
C GLY A 18 -12.90 -11.83 -22.43
N LEU A 19 -13.77 -11.58 -21.46
CA LEU A 19 -13.61 -10.50 -20.50
C LEU A 19 -12.42 -10.84 -19.59
N ALA A 20 -11.23 -10.34 -19.94
CA ALA A 20 -10.07 -10.40 -19.06
C ALA A 20 -10.42 -9.61 -17.79
N MET A 21 -10.72 -10.32 -16.70
CA MET A 21 -10.89 -9.70 -15.40
C MET A 21 -9.52 -9.25 -14.90
N VAL A 22 -9.11 -8.04 -15.31
CA VAL A 22 -7.99 -7.35 -14.70
C VAL A 22 -8.44 -6.97 -13.29
N SER A 23 -8.08 -7.79 -12.30
CA SER A 23 -8.31 -7.47 -10.90
C SER A 23 -7.51 -6.22 -10.54
N LEU A 24 -8.18 -5.08 -10.49
CA LEU A 24 -7.62 -3.86 -9.92
C LEU A 24 -7.46 -4.08 -8.41
N VAL A 25 -6.26 -4.44 -7.96
CA VAL A 25 -5.95 -4.42 -6.52
C VAL A 25 -5.84 -2.95 -6.12
N ALA A 26 -6.95 -2.37 -5.68
CA ALA A 26 -6.96 -1.03 -5.11
C ALA A 26 -6.13 -1.02 -3.82
N GLY A 27 -5.25 -0.02 -3.66
CA GLY A 27 -4.57 0.22 -2.39
C GLY A 27 -5.58 0.63 -1.32
N ILE A 28 -5.30 0.29 -0.06
CA ILE A 28 -6.07 0.78 1.07
C ILE A 28 -5.60 2.20 1.34
N SER A 29 -6.54 3.14 1.38
CA SER A 29 -6.22 4.53 1.70
C SER A 29 -5.96 4.71 3.19
N GLY A 30 -5.00 5.57 3.51
CA GLY A 30 -4.64 5.91 4.88
C GLY A 30 -3.87 7.21 4.95
N THR A 31 -3.21 7.43 6.09
CA THR A 31 -2.26 8.53 6.26
C THR A 31 -0.93 8.01 6.76
N ALA A 32 0.15 8.71 6.41
CA ALA A 32 1.47 8.43 6.95
C ALA A 32 2.08 9.66 7.60
N THR A 33 2.82 9.40 8.67
CA THR A 33 3.78 10.30 9.31
C THR A 33 5.16 9.64 9.27
N PHE A 34 6.14 10.21 9.96
CA PHE A 34 7.41 9.53 10.17
C PHE A 34 7.99 9.75 11.56
N TYR A 35 8.87 8.83 11.95
CA TYR A 35 9.71 8.90 13.15
C TYR A 35 11.19 8.77 12.79
N THR A 36 12.02 9.30 13.68
CA THR A 36 13.48 9.40 13.52
C THR A 36 14.20 8.36 14.39
N PRO A 37 15.46 8.02 14.08
CA PRO A 37 16.24 7.11 14.92
C PRO A 37 16.34 7.58 16.39
N PRO A 38 16.58 6.65 17.35
CA PRO A 38 16.84 5.23 17.12
C PRO A 38 15.58 4.44 16.75
N TYR A 39 15.75 3.41 15.91
CA TYR A 39 14.68 2.50 15.47
C TYR A 39 14.57 1.22 16.31
N THR A 40 15.37 1.16 17.37
CA THR A 40 15.39 0.10 18.35
C THR A 40 15.28 0.70 19.76
N PRO A 41 14.67 -0.02 20.73
CA PRO A 41 13.99 -1.29 20.56
C PRO A 41 12.66 -1.13 19.81
N SER A 42 12.28 -2.13 19.02
CA SER A 42 10.99 -2.18 18.33
C SER A 42 10.07 -3.23 18.95
N ALA A 43 8.75 -3.00 18.92
CA ALA A 43 7.77 -3.92 19.49
C ALA A 43 7.83 -5.34 18.90
N CYS A 44 8.20 -5.48 17.62
CA CYS A 44 8.28 -6.78 16.96
C CYS A 44 9.62 -7.52 17.19
N PHE A 45 10.73 -6.81 17.29
CA PHE A 45 12.08 -7.41 17.19
C PHE A 45 13.04 -6.99 18.32
N GLY A 46 12.58 -6.21 19.30
CA GLY A 46 13.41 -5.72 20.40
C GLY A 46 14.59 -4.92 19.87
N PHE A 47 15.79 -5.23 20.37
CA PHE A 47 17.03 -4.54 20.00
C PHE A 47 17.66 -4.99 18.67
N GLN A 48 17.00 -5.86 17.90
CA GLN A 48 17.53 -6.29 16.61
C GLN A 48 17.31 -5.21 15.54
N GLU A 49 18.40 -4.68 14.99
CA GLU A 49 18.36 -3.74 13.87
C GLU A 49 17.67 -4.35 12.64
N GLN A 50 16.66 -3.65 12.12
CA GLN A 50 15.87 -4.10 10.96
C GLN A 50 16.11 -3.27 9.69
N GLY A 51 17.06 -2.32 9.75
CA GLY A 51 17.35 -1.36 8.68
C GLY A 51 16.39 -0.16 8.69
N THR A 52 16.47 0.66 7.65
CA THR A 52 15.71 1.93 7.56
C THR A 52 14.47 1.83 6.70
N MET A 53 14.26 0.79 5.90
CA MET A 53 13.01 0.61 5.13
C MET A 53 11.95 -0.08 5.98
N ILE A 54 11.54 0.63 7.03
CA ILE A 54 10.70 0.12 8.12
C ILE A 54 9.55 1.07 8.44
N ALA A 55 8.57 0.59 9.19
CA ALA A 55 7.46 1.37 9.69
C ALA A 55 6.90 0.82 11.00
N ALA A 56 6.24 1.69 11.76
CA ALA A 56 5.41 1.34 12.89
C ALA A 56 3.93 1.30 12.47
N ALA A 57 3.20 0.31 12.97
CA ALA A 57 1.78 0.13 12.70
C ALA A 57 0.93 0.84 13.76
N SER A 58 -0.08 1.61 13.39
CA SER A 58 -1.03 2.15 14.39
C SER A 58 -2.05 1.10 14.85
N ASP A 59 -2.80 1.38 15.91
CA ASP A 59 -3.77 0.45 16.50
C ASP A 59 -4.77 -0.14 15.49
N VAL A 60 -5.20 0.64 14.50
CA VAL A 60 -6.14 0.20 13.45
C VAL A 60 -5.55 -0.87 12.53
N PHE A 61 -4.23 -1.02 12.54
CA PHE A 61 -3.46 -1.84 11.62
C PHE A 61 -2.57 -2.89 12.34
N TRP A 62 -2.23 -2.64 13.61
CA TRP A 62 -1.34 -3.49 14.43
C TRP A 62 -1.87 -4.91 14.65
N ASN A 63 -3.18 -5.04 14.91
CA ASN A 63 -3.89 -6.31 15.13
C ASN A 63 -3.15 -7.26 16.11
N GLY A 64 -2.82 -6.75 17.31
CA GLY A 64 -2.15 -7.54 18.35
C GLY A 64 -0.75 -8.07 17.95
N GLY A 65 -0.05 -7.35 17.05
CA GLY A 65 1.26 -7.77 16.54
C GLY A 65 1.20 -8.64 15.28
N ALA A 66 0.01 -8.98 14.78
CA ALA A 66 -0.12 -9.71 13.52
C ALA A 66 0.39 -8.93 12.29
N ALA A 67 0.67 -7.63 12.43
CA ALA A 67 1.34 -6.82 11.42
C ALA A 67 2.87 -7.06 11.37
N CYS A 68 3.48 -7.56 12.45
CA CYS A 68 4.94 -7.71 12.55
C CYS A 68 5.54 -8.50 11.37
N GLY A 69 6.63 -7.97 10.81
CA GLY A 69 7.37 -8.60 9.71
C GLY A 69 6.70 -8.52 8.34
N LYS A 70 5.41 -8.17 8.25
CA LYS A 70 4.72 -7.98 6.97
C LYS A 70 5.30 -6.78 6.23
N ARG A 71 5.28 -6.86 4.90
CA ARG A 71 5.80 -5.82 4.02
C ARG A 71 4.65 -5.13 3.29
N TYR A 72 4.76 -3.82 3.15
CA TYR A 72 3.77 -3.00 2.47
C TYR A 72 4.47 -2.10 1.47
N VAL A 73 3.90 -2.01 0.27
CA VAL A 73 4.21 -0.91 -0.64
C VAL A 73 3.31 0.26 -0.27
N VAL A 74 3.92 1.43 -0.10
CA VAL A 74 3.28 2.67 0.33
C VAL A 74 3.55 3.74 -0.71
N THR A 75 2.51 4.49 -1.09
CA THR A 75 2.57 5.55 -2.08
C THR A 75 1.89 6.80 -1.54
N CYS A 76 2.53 7.96 -1.66
CA CYS A 76 1.90 9.24 -1.33
C CYS A 76 0.83 9.59 -2.36
N THR A 77 -0.36 10.00 -1.90
CA THR A 77 -1.49 10.40 -2.74
C THR A 77 -1.90 11.86 -2.58
N GLY A 78 -1.39 12.56 -1.56
CA GLY A 78 -1.56 14.00 -1.46
C GLY A 78 -1.27 14.60 -0.09
N ALA A 79 -1.56 15.89 0.02
CA ALA A 79 -1.38 16.67 1.24
C ALA A 79 -2.49 16.44 2.28
N THR A 80 -2.14 16.64 3.55
CA THR A 80 -3.10 16.82 4.65
C THR A 80 -3.12 18.24 5.22
N ASN A 81 -2.21 19.13 4.77
CA ASN A 81 -2.14 20.52 5.22
C ASN A 81 -1.87 21.49 4.05
N GLN A 82 -2.00 22.79 4.32
CA GLN A 82 -1.80 23.86 3.33
C GLN A 82 -0.35 24.35 3.23
N GLY A 83 0.52 24.03 4.20
CA GLY A 83 1.92 24.45 4.20
C GLY A 83 2.75 23.76 3.11
N VAL A 84 2.44 22.49 2.83
CA VAL A 84 3.07 21.72 1.74
C VAL A 84 1.98 21.15 0.83
N PRO A 85 1.46 21.93 -0.15
CA PRO A 85 0.30 21.55 -0.96
C PRO A 85 0.58 20.41 -1.96
N ARG A 86 1.86 20.15 -2.29
CA ARG A 86 2.29 19.07 -3.19
C ARG A 86 3.43 18.27 -2.57
N PRO A 87 3.14 17.43 -1.55
CA PRO A 87 4.19 16.77 -0.80
C PRO A 87 4.76 15.55 -1.54
N CYS A 88 4.00 14.91 -2.43
CA CYS A 88 4.38 13.63 -3.02
C CYS A 88 5.49 13.75 -4.06
N THR A 89 6.42 12.79 -4.04
CA THR A 89 7.51 12.69 -5.03
C THR A 89 7.11 11.92 -6.30
N GLY A 90 5.95 11.25 -6.29
CA GLY A 90 5.51 10.34 -7.35
C GLY A 90 6.11 8.92 -7.26
N ARG A 91 6.86 8.63 -6.19
CA ARG A 91 7.48 7.31 -5.94
C ARG A 91 6.67 6.50 -4.93
N SER A 92 6.98 5.21 -4.87
CA SER A 92 6.51 4.28 -3.83
C SER A 92 7.70 3.68 -3.09
N VAL A 93 7.48 3.25 -1.85
CA VAL A 93 8.47 2.58 -1.02
C VAL A 93 7.90 1.27 -0.47
N THR A 94 8.72 0.22 -0.39
CA THR A 94 8.35 -1.01 0.33
C THR A 94 8.99 -1.01 1.72
N VAL A 95 8.17 -1.03 2.75
CA VAL A 95 8.59 -1.04 4.16
C VAL A 95 8.20 -2.32 4.86
N LYS A 96 8.97 -2.72 5.88
CA LYS A 96 8.63 -3.79 6.82
C LYS A 96 8.03 -3.20 8.08
N ILE A 97 6.93 -3.77 8.58
CA ILE A 97 6.41 -3.40 9.89
C ILE A 97 7.30 -4.01 10.98
N VAL A 98 7.87 -3.15 11.81
CA VAL A 98 8.79 -3.56 12.88
C VAL A 98 8.35 -3.09 14.25
N ASP A 99 7.43 -2.14 14.32
CA ASP A 99 7.04 -1.53 15.58
C ASP A 99 5.55 -1.24 15.67
N HIS A 100 5.11 -0.90 16.88
CA HIS A 100 3.75 -0.51 17.20
C HIS A 100 3.73 0.98 17.57
N CYS A 101 2.88 1.73 16.90
CA CYS A 101 2.57 3.12 17.21
C CYS A 101 1.22 3.14 17.96
N PRO A 102 1.22 3.21 19.31
CA PRO A 102 0.01 3.08 20.11
C PRO A 102 -0.91 4.30 20.00
N SER A 103 -1.95 4.35 20.84
CA SER A 103 -2.94 5.43 20.90
C SER A 103 -2.28 6.82 20.85
N GLY A 104 -2.65 7.61 19.84
CA GLY A 104 -2.03 8.90 19.55
C GLY A 104 -1.16 8.91 18.28
N CYS A 105 -1.01 7.75 17.62
CA CYS A 105 -0.37 7.69 16.31
C CYS A 105 -1.00 8.67 15.33
N GLN A 106 -0.19 9.56 14.77
CA GLN A 106 -0.69 10.58 13.86
C GLN A 106 -0.95 10.06 12.44
N GLY A 107 -0.69 8.77 12.18
CA GLY A 107 -0.92 8.12 10.89
C GLY A 107 -1.47 6.70 11.02
N THR A 108 -1.91 6.14 9.89
CA THR A 108 -2.21 4.72 9.73
C THR A 108 -0.92 3.89 9.76
N ILE A 109 0.13 4.41 9.13
CA ILE A 109 1.47 3.85 9.10
C ILE A 109 2.44 4.97 9.45
N ASP A 110 3.29 4.77 10.44
CA ASP A 110 4.35 5.72 10.78
C ASP A 110 5.66 5.21 10.15
N LEU A 111 6.16 5.89 9.13
CA LEU A 111 7.33 5.44 8.37
C LEU A 111 8.62 5.81 9.11
N SER A 112 9.73 5.13 8.83
CA SER A 112 11.03 5.77 9.10
C SER A 112 11.18 7.06 8.29
N GLN A 113 12.02 7.97 8.77
CA GLN A 113 12.34 9.20 8.06
C GLN A 113 12.87 8.93 6.65
N GLU A 114 13.72 7.91 6.46
CA GLU A 114 14.27 7.57 5.15
C GLU A 114 13.18 7.04 4.21
N ALA A 115 12.27 6.20 4.70
CA ALA A 115 11.18 5.68 3.87
C ALA A 115 10.18 6.78 3.50
N PHE A 116 9.87 7.69 4.44
CA PHE A 116 9.00 8.83 4.18
C PHE A 116 9.59 9.76 3.12
N ALA A 117 10.87 10.12 3.25
CA ALA A 117 11.57 10.99 2.32
C ALA A 117 11.63 10.45 0.88
N ILE A 118 11.47 9.14 0.68
CA ILE A 118 11.35 8.55 -0.65
C ILE A 118 10.04 8.96 -1.33
N ILE A 119 8.93 8.99 -0.59
CA ILE A 119 7.58 9.18 -1.16
C ILE A 119 7.03 10.59 -1.00
N ALA A 120 7.56 11.38 -0.06
CA ALA A 120 7.09 12.74 0.18
C ALA A 120 8.15 13.68 0.80
N ASN A 121 7.92 14.99 0.68
CA ASN A 121 8.66 16.03 1.39
C ASN A 121 8.44 15.91 2.91
N PRO A 122 9.49 15.67 3.72
CA PRO A 122 9.40 15.60 5.19
C PRO A 122 8.74 16.81 5.86
N ASP A 123 8.86 18.02 5.29
CA ASP A 123 8.23 19.24 5.83
C ASP A 123 6.70 19.16 5.88
N ALA A 124 6.09 18.24 5.12
CA ALA A 124 4.66 18.00 5.18
C ALA A 124 4.23 17.43 6.54
N GLY A 125 5.12 16.69 7.22
CA GLY A 125 4.88 16.00 8.50
C GLY A 125 3.88 14.84 8.42
N LYS A 126 2.77 15.04 7.71
CA LYS A 126 1.72 14.06 7.45
C LYS A 126 1.24 14.15 6.02
N ILE A 127 0.96 12.99 5.42
CA ILE A 127 0.49 12.86 4.04
C ILE A 127 -0.67 11.86 3.95
N LYS A 128 -1.45 11.96 2.87
CA LYS A 128 -2.35 10.89 2.45
C LYS A 128 -1.53 9.85 1.70
N ILE A 129 -1.85 8.58 1.93
CA ILE A 129 -1.19 7.44 1.27
C ILE A 129 -2.22 6.44 0.78
N ASP A 130 -1.81 5.64 -0.20
CA ASP A 130 -2.35 4.31 -0.44
C ASP A 130 -1.29 3.27 -0.09
N TYR A 131 -1.71 2.16 0.51
CA TYR A 131 -0.82 1.06 0.86
C TYR A 131 -1.44 -0.31 0.58
N ARG A 132 -0.61 -1.30 0.30
CA ARG A 132 -1.03 -2.71 0.17
C ARG A 132 0.08 -3.65 0.62
N GLN A 133 -0.31 -4.80 1.15
CA GLN A 133 0.64 -5.83 1.52
C GLN A 133 1.26 -6.45 0.26
N VAL A 134 2.53 -6.85 0.33
CA VAL A 134 3.27 -7.58 -0.72
C VAL A 134 3.94 -8.82 -0.16
#